data_AF-A0A2N0MA07-F1
#
_entry.id   AF-A0A2N0MA07-F1
#
_cell.length_a   1.000
_cell.length_b   1.000
_cell.length_c   1.000
_cell.angle_alpha   90.00
_cell.angle_beta   90.00
_cell.angle_gamma   90.00
#
_symmetry.space_group_name_H-M   'P 1'
#
loop_
_entity.id
_entity.type
_entity.pdbx_description
1 polymer ?
#
loop_
_entity_poly.entity_id
_entity_poly.type
_entity_poly.pdbx_seq_one_letter_code
_entity_poly.pdbx_strand_id
1 'polypeptide(L)'
;MGQPLFRGQKGFTLIELLAVMAILGILAALVAGSIVGLGSQGQSTRLDGDRDSIAKAANRFFVESFPETYPVVSLDDTDDSVEPDTDLNVRVIDFTARLPQDPTKKFVPDFLGDIPNSSALVEWRIDTDSGNVFFANAGSLLIKPSNNRLDIEAATREPGVASDHTLELSMAKDESALKILKVSVPAGYSMAGRFDTAGTLLGVLNATLATDNEVDPGNTIHFGGVLISTAEANEFNLVVDYNDSVSTSGSGTAGDGTTLEYKGSTDAVRFHTVTLTPPAGDSGGELTLEVDLGDDGEQNLATENWELGTGNWELGTDHFR
;
A
#
# COMPACT_ATOMS: atom_id res chain seq x y z
N MET A 1 83.02 -11.63 -17.55
CA MET A 1 82.67 -12.58 -16.48
C MET A 1 81.41 -12.06 -15.82
N GLY A 2 80.31 -12.83 -15.91
CA GLY A 2 78.99 -12.39 -15.49
C GLY A 2 78.65 -12.77 -14.06
N GLN A 3 77.69 -12.05 -13.48
CA GLN A 3 76.69 -12.55 -12.53
C GLN A 3 75.43 -11.68 -12.62
N PRO A 4 74.22 -12.24 -12.85
CA PRO A 4 72.97 -11.54 -12.59
C PRO A 4 72.51 -11.78 -11.15
N LEU A 5 72.15 -10.70 -10.44
CA LEU A 5 71.48 -10.76 -9.13
C LEU A 5 69.97 -10.91 -9.35
N PHE A 6 69.47 -12.15 -9.33
CA PHE A 6 68.04 -12.41 -9.18
C PHE A 6 67.63 -12.13 -7.73
N ARG A 7 66.94 -11.00 -7.51
CA ARG A 7 66.32 -10.67 -6.22
C ARG A 7 65.00 -11.43 -6.13
N GLY A 8 64.96 -12.48 -5.30
CA GLY A 8 63.76 -13.31 -5.12
C GLY A 8 62.55 -12.49 -4.70
N GLN A 9 61.52 -12.46 -5.55
CA GLN A 9 60.18 -12.06 -5.15
C GLN A 9 59.67 -13.12 -4.16
N LYS A 10 59.51 -12.75 -2.90
CA LYS A 10 58.71 -13.55 -1.95
C LYS A 10 57.28 -13.51 -2.46
N GLY A 11 56.80 -14.65 -2.98
CA GLY A 11 55.39 -14.82 -3.32
C GLY A 11 54.52 -14.59 -2.10
N PHE A 12 53.35 -13.99 -2.31
CA PHE A 12 52.33 -13.82 -1.27
C PHE A 12 52.04 -15.15 -0.60
N THR A 13 52.02 -15.14 0.74
CA THR A 13 51.72 -16.35 1.50
C THR A 13 50.21 -16.61 1.49
N LEU A 14 49.83 -17.89 1.54
CA LEU A 14 48.42 -18.31 1.61
C LEU A 14 47.65 -17.62 2.76
N ILE A 15 48.34 -17.34 3.86
CA ILE A 15 47.75 -16.72 5.04
C ILE A 15 47.47 -15.23 4.85
N GLU A 16 48.28 -14.51 4.08
CA GLU A 16 48.02 -13.10 3.73
C GLU A 16 46.78 -12.98 2.84
N LEU A 17 46.63 -13.90 1.87
CA LEU A 17 45.47 -13.88 0.98
C LEU A 17 44.18 -14.29 1.71
N LEU A 18 44.27 -15.22 2.66
CA LEU A 18 43.16 -15.58 3.55
C LEU A 18 42.73 -14.41 4.46
N ALA A 19 43.68 -13.67 5.03
CA ALA A 19 43.38 -12.51 5.88
C ALA A 19 42.69 -11.39 5.08
N VAL A 20 43.14 -11.14 3.85
CA VAL A 20 42.50 -10.15 2.95
C VAL A 20 41.08 -10.56 2.60
N MET A 21 40.85 -11.83 2.23
CA MET A 21 39.51 -12.33 1.92
C MET A 21 38.58 -12.30 3.14
N ALA A 22 39.10 -12.56 4.34
CA ALA A 22 38.32 -12.45 5.58
C ALA A 22 37.92 -11.00 5.87
N ILE A 23 38.83 -10.03 5.73
CA ILE A 23 38.53 -8.61 5.94
C ILE A 23 37.57 -8.09 4.86
N LEU A 24 37.77 -8.46 3.59
CA LEU A 24 36.85 -8.10 2.51
C LEU A 24 35.46 -8.72 2.70
N GLY A 25 35.37 -9.94 3.23
CA GLY A 25 34.08 -10.57 3.59
C GLY A 25 33.35 -9.82 4.69
N ILE A 26 34.07 -9.39 5.74
CA ILE A 26 33.48 -8.60 6.83
C ILE A 26 33.07 -7.20 6.35
N LEU A 27 33.92 -6.53 5.57
CA LEU A 27 33.61 -5.20 5.03
C LEU A 27 32.46 -5.24 4.02
N ALA A 28 32.38 -6.27 3.17
CA ALA A 28 31.26 -6.46 2.24
C ALA A 28 29.94 -6.73 3.00
N ALA A 29 29.98 -7.50 4.09
CA ALA A 29 28.81 -7.75 4.92
C ALA A 29 28.30 -6.47 5.63
N LEU A 30 29.19 -5.55 6.01
CA LEU A 30 28.82 -4.28 6.65
C LEU A 30 28.23 -3.25 5.67
N VAL A 31 28.61 -3.28 4.39
CA VAL A 31 28.17 -2.29 3.39
C VAL A 31 26.83 -2.66 2.74
N ALA A 32 26.34 -3.90 2.91
CA ALA A 32 25.05 -4.32 2.37
C ALA A 32 23.83 -3.68 3.07
N GLY A 33 24.02 -3.02 4.22
CA GLY A 33 22.93 -2.56 5.10
C GLY A 33 22.47 -1.11 4.94
N SER A 34 22.93 -0.32 3.96
CA SER A 34 22.58 1.12 3.94
C SER A 34 22.33 1.77 2.56
N ILE A 35 22.06 0.99 1.51
CA ILE A 35 21.62 1.55 0.20
C ILE A 35 20.29 0.93 -0.27
N VAL A 36 19.44 0.49 0.66
CA VAL A 36 18.04 0.15 0.37
C VAL A 36 17.20 1.24 1.01
N GLY A 37 16.96 2.33 0.28
CA GLY A 37 16.16 3.46 0.77
C GLY A 37 16.46 4.79 0.08
N LEU A 38 17.74 5.10 -0.18
CA LEU A 38 18.11 6.32 -0.91
C LEU A 38 17.73 6.25 -2.40
N GLY A 39 17.76 5.05 -2.99
CA GLY A 39 17.30 4.81 -4.36
C GLY A 39 15.78 4.92 -4.51
N SER A 40 15.01 4.34 -3.59
CA SER A 40 13.54 4.40 -3.60
C SER A 40 13.01 5.80 -3.24
N GLN A 41 13.64 6.49 -2.29
CA GLN A 41 13.26 7.87 -1.94
C GLN A 41 13.55 8.86 -3.08
N GLY A 42 14.71 8.71 -3.74
CA GLY A 42 15.07 9.51 -4.92
C GLY A 42 14.14 9.21 -6.12
N GLN A 43 13.73 7.96 -6.29
CA GLN A 43 12.75 7.56 -7.29
C GLN A 43 11.35 8.10 -6.98
N SER A 44 10.89 8.02 -5.73
CA SER A 44 9.59 8.56 -5.30
C SER A 44 9.53 10.07 -5.49
N THR A 45 10.56 10.80 -5.03
CA THR A 45 10.64 12.26 -5.19
C THR A 45 10.60 12.66 -6.66
N ARG A 46 11.23 11.86 -7.52
CA ARG A 46 11.19 12.07 -8.97
C ARG A 46 9.79 11.81 -9.54
N LEU A 47 9.13 10.73 -9.13
CA LEU A 47 7.76 10.44 -9.53
C LEU A 47 6.82 11.56 -9.10
N ASP A 48 6.95 12.08 -7.87
CA ASP A 48 6.14 13.22 -7.41
C ASP A 48 6.36 14.47 -8.26
N GLY A 49 7.60 14.81 -8.60
CA GLY A 49 7.90 15.96 -9.46
C GLY A 49 7.38 15.80 -10.89
N ASP A 50 7.50 14.60 -11.45
CA ASP A 50 6.98 14.27 -12.78
C ASP A 50 5.44 14.31 -12.78
N ARG A 51 4.78 13.79 -11.73
CA ARG A 51 3.33 13.86 -11.51
C ARG A 51 2.84 15.30 -11.56
N ASP A 52 3.46 16.18 -10.78
CA ASP A 52 3.09 17.60 -10.72
C ASP A 52 3.24 18.29 -12.08
N SER A 53 4.26 17.92 -12.85
CA SER A 53 4.50 18.48 -14.18
C SER A 53 3.45 18.02 -15.18
N ILE A 54 3.11 16.73 -15.16
CA ILE A 54 2.06 16.16 -16.01
C ILE A 54 0.69 16.74 -15.61
N ALA A 55 0.36 16.82 -14.32
CA ALA A 55 -0.91 17.36 -13.83
C ALA A 55 -1.14 18.81 -14.30
N LYS A 56 -0.14 19.68 -14.16
CA LYS A 56 -0.23 21.06 -14.64
C LYS A 56 -0.44 21.13 -16.15
N ALA A 57 0.28 20.31 -16.91
CA ALA A 57 0.13 20.25 -18.36
C ALA A 57 -1.25 19.72 -18.78
N ALA A 58 -1.72 18.63 -18.15
CA ALA A 58 -3.00 17.99 -18.45
C ALA A 58 -4.17 18.93 -18.14
N ASN A 59 -4.13 19.63 -17.00
CA ASN A 59 -5.12 20.66 -16.66
C ASN A 59 -5.12 21.81 -17.65
N ARG A 60 -3.94 22.26 -18.11
CA ARG A 60 -3.86 23.30 -19.14
C ARG A 60 -4.42 22.80 -20.48
N PHE A 61 -4.13 21.56 -20.87
CA PHE A 61 -4.69 20.93 -22.06
C PHE A 61 -6.22 20.87 -21.98
N PHE A 62 -6.76 20.44 -20.84
CA PHE A 62 -8.20 20.38 -20.58
C PHE A 62 -8.88 21.73 -20.75
N VAL A 63 -8.34 22.79 -20.13
CA VAL A 63 -8.87 24.16 -20.21
C VAL A 63 -8.78 24.75 -21.63
N GLU A 64 -7.75 24.38 -22.40
CA GLU A 64 -7.59 24.83 -23.79
C GLU A 64 -8.33 23.94 -24.81
N SER A 65 -8.91 22.81 -24.39
CA SER A 65 -9.62 21.87 -25.26
C SER A 65 -11.10 22.25 -25.43
N PHE A 66 -11.63 22.07 -26.65
CA PHE A 66 -13.05 22.22 -26.94
C PHE A 66 -13.56 21.06 -27.82
N PRO A 67 -14.45 20.17 -27.29
CA PRO A 67 -14.95 20.15 -25.90
C PRO A 67 -13.83 19.92 -24.87
N GLU A 68 -14.09 20.28 -23.62
CA GLU A 68 -13.14 20.07 -22.51
C GLU A 68 -12.85 18.58 -22.37
N THR A 69 -11.59 18.19 -22.54
CA THR A 69 -11.15 16.81 -22.41
C THR A 69 -9.67 16.74 -22.02
N TYR A 70 -9.31 15.74 -21.22
CA TYR A 70 -7.92 15.49 -20.84
C TYR A 70 -7.15 14.81 -21.99
N PRO A 71 -5.81 14.89 -22.00
CA PRO A 71 -4.98 14.22 -22.99
C PRO A 71 -4.86 12.72 -22.64
N VAL A 72 -5.91 11.95 -22.92
CA VAL A 72 -6.04 10.55 -22.51
C VAL A 72 -6.29 9.63 -23.68
N VAL A 73 -5.91 8.36 -23.52
CA VAL A 73 -6.40 7.28 -24.36
C VAL A 73 -7.89 7.08 -24.05
N SER A 74 -8.71 6.94 -25.09
CA SER A 74 -10.13 6.66 -24.88
C SER A 74 -10.31 5.27 -24.26
N LEU A 75 -11.40 5.04 -23.53
CA LEU A 75 -11.65 3.71 -22.96
C LEU A 75 -11.76 2.68 -24.09
N ASP A 76 -12.53 2.99 -25.14
CA ASP A 76 -12.69 2.14 -26.34
C ASP A 76 -11.38 1.78 -27.07
N ASP A 77 -10.31 2.56 -26.88
CA ASP A 77 -8.97 2.32 -27.44
C ASP A 77 -7.99 1.70 -26.42
N THR A 78 -8.43 1.43 -25.21
CA THR A 78 -7.67 0.79 -24.13
C THR A 78 -7.75 -0.74 -24.26
N ASP A 79 -6.79 -1.45 -23.66
CA ASP A 79 -6.83 -2.91 -23.57
C ASP A 79 -7.91 -3.35 -22.57
N ASP A 80 -8.91 -4.13 -23.03
CA ASP A 80 -9.98 -4.69 -22.21
C ASP A 80 -9.48 -5.37 -20.92
N SER A 81 -8.24 -5.90 -20.90
CA SER A 81 -7.67 -6.55 -19.71
C SER A 81 -7.35 -5.60 -18.55
N VAL A 82 -7.31 -4.29 -18.79
CA VAL A 82 -7.11 -3.28 -17.75
C VAL A 82 -8.39 -2.51 -17.42
N GLU A 83 -9.50 -2.82 -18.07
CA GLU A 83 -10.78 -2.15 -17.80
C GLU A 83 -11.45 -2.74 -16.55
N PRO A 84 -11.86 -1.90 -15.59
CA PRO A 84 -12.71 -2.34 -14.48
C PRO A 84 -14.13 -2.67 -14.95
N ASP A 85 -14.87 -3.48 -14.18
CA ASP A 85 -16.26 -3.88 -14.49
C ASP A 85 -17.22 -2.68 -14.63
N THR A 86 -16.92 -1.58 -13.93
CA THR A 86 -17.62 -0.30 -14.03
C THR A 86 -16.62 0.78 -14.39
N ASP A 87 -16.95 1.68 -15.31
CA ASP A 87 -16.08 2.80 -15.67
C ASP A 87 -15.90 3.76 -14.48
N LEU A 88 -14.67 3.81 -13.96
CA LEU A 88 -14.30 4.62 -12.79
C LEU A 88 -13.68 5.98 -13.16
N ASN A 89 -13.82 6.38 -14.43
CA ASN A 89 -13.28 7.64 -14.97
C ASN A 89 -11.76 7.76 -14.85
N VAL A 90 -11.04 6.63 -14.73
CA VAL A 90 -9.58 6.59 -14.78
C VAL A 90 -9.15 6.27 -16.20
N ARG A 91 -8.18 7.01 -16.73
CA ARG A 91 -7.63 6.79 -18.08
C ARG A 91 -6.12 6.90 -18.08
N VAL A 92 -5.48 6.25 -19.05
CA VAL A 92 -4.05 6.40 -19.33
C VAL A 92 -3.80 7.74 -20.02
N ILE A 93 -2.76 8.46 -19.59
CA ILE A 93 -2.32 9.70 -20.25
C ILE A 93 -1.75 9.37 -21.64
N ASP A 94 -2.32 10.00 -22.67
CA ASP A 94 -1.80 9.93 -24.03
C ASP A 94 -0.79 11.06 -24.28
N PHE A 95 0.50 10.72 -24.22
CA PHE A 95 1.59 11.65 -24.52
C PHE A 95 1.59 12.16 -25.96
N THR A 96 0.84 11.52 -26.86
CA THR A 96 0.69 11.88 -28.27
C THR A 96 -0.57 12.67 -28.58
N ALA A 97 -1.40 12.92 -27.56
CA ALA A 97 -2.68 13.60 -27.67
C ALA A 97 -2.55 14.97 -28.34
N ARG A 98 -3.63 15.37 -29.01
CA ARG A 98 -3.73 16.63 -29.75
C ARG A 98 -5.01 17.33 -29.36
N LEU A 99 -4.99 18.66 -29.34
CA LEU A 99 -6.21 19.41 -29.11
C LEU A 99 -7.25 19.05 -30.20
N PRO A 100 -8.50 18.71 -29.83
CA PRO A 100 -9.54 18.35 -30.78
C PRO A 100 -9.82 19.46 -31.81
N GLN A 101 -9.85 20.71 -31.35
CA GLN A 101 -10.13 21.89 -32.19
C GLN A 101 -8.89 22.44 -32.92
N ASP A 102 -7.67 22.10 -32.48
CA ASP A 102 -6.42 22.49 -33.13
C ASP A 102 -5.39 21.34 -33.11
N PRO A 103 -5.45 20.40 -34.09
CA PRO A 103 -4.59 19.24 -34.12
C PRO A 103 -3.09 19.54 -34.32
N THR A 104 -2.71 20.80 -34.51
CA THR A 104 -1.31 21.23 -34.56
C THR A 104 -0.71 21.35 -33.16
N LYS A 105 -1.55 21.60 -32.15
CA LYS A 105 -1.17 21.65 -30.73
C LYS A 105 -1.21 20.26 -30.12
N LYS A 106 -0.06 19.82 -29.62
CA LYS A 106 0.14 18.49 -29.05
C LYS A 106 0.39 18.58 -27.56
N PHE A 107 -0.09 17.60 -26.80
CA PHE A 107 0.19 17.52 -25.38
C PHE A 107 1.70 17.59 -25.09
N VAL A 108 2.50 16.79 -25.82
CA VAL A 108 3.96 16.97 -25.91
C VAL A 108 4.32 17.44 -27.34
N PRO A 109 5.03 18.58 -27.52
CA PRO A 109 5.72 19.39 -26.51
C PRO A 109 4.97 20.65 -26.04
N ASP A 110 3.78 20.99 -26.56
CA ASP A 110 3.19 22.33 -26.36
C ASP A 110 2.67 22.58 -24.92
N PHE A 111 2.24 21.53 -24.22
CA PHE A 111 1.73 21.60 -22.85
C PHE A 111 2.71 21.02 -21.84
N LEU A 112 3.32 19.88 -22.17
CA LEU A 112 4.39 19.22 -21.43
C LEU A 112 5.64 19.19 -22.31
N GLY A 113 6.76 19.76 -21.85
CA GLY A 113 7.93 19.97 -22.70
C GLY A 113 8.52 18.70 -23.31
N ASP A 114 8.67 17.64 -22.51
CA ASP A 114 9.19 16.34 -22.92
C ASP A 114 8.51 15.23 -22.09
N ILE A 115 8.51 14.00 -22.61
CA ILE A 115 8.03 12.83 -21.86
C ILE A 115 9.00 12.55 -20.69
N PRO A 116 8.55 12.53 -19.43
CA PRO A 116 9.44 12.23 -18.31
C PRO A 116 10.02 10.83 -18.40
N ASN A 117 11.32 10.61 -18.08
CA ASN A 117 11.85 9.23 -18.16
C ASN A 117 11.26 8.29 -17.10
N SER A 118 10.44 8.77 -16.16
CA SER A 118 9.64 7.91 -15.27
C SER A 118 8.55 7.17 -16.03
N SER A 119 8.09 7.66 -17.19
CA SER A 119 7.15 6.96 -18.07
C SER A 119 7.69 5.65 -18.64
N ALA A 120 8.99 5.35 -18.47
CA ALA A 120 9.56 4.04 -18.77
C ALA A 120 9.45 3.04 -17.59
N LEU A 121 9.04 3.51 -16.41
CA LEU A 121 8.98 2.75 -15.17
C LEU A 121 7.55 2.52 -14.69
N VAL A 122 6.66 3.47 -14.99
CA VAL A 122 5.27 3.48 -14.53
C VAL A 122 4.36 3.94 -15.66
N GLU A 123 3.09 3.59 -15.55
CA GLU A 123 2.05 4.12 -16.41
C GLU A 123 1.38 5.33 -15.74
N TRP A 124 1.34 6.45 -16.44
CA TRP A 124 0.70 7.68 -15.97
C TRP A 124 -0.79 7.66 -16.28
N ARG A 125 -1.60 7.93 -15.26
CA ARG A 125 -3.05 7.90 -15.31
C ARG A 125 -3.64 9.18 -14.76
N ILE A 126 -4.88 9.43 -15.11
CA ILE A 126 -5.65 10.56 -14.59
C ILE A 126 -7.08 10.12 -14.28
N ASP A 127 -7.59 10.56 -13.14
CA ASP A 127 -9.02 10.56 -12.84
C ASP A 127 -9.65 11.76 -13.55
N THR A 128 -10.47 11.52 -14.56
CA THR A 128 -11.06 12.57 -15.40
C THR A 128 -12.16 13.36 -14.70
N ASP A 129 -12.69 12.88 -13.57
CA ASP A 129 -13.64 13.66 -12.75
C ASP A 129 -12.93 14.73 -11.94
N SER A 130 -11.77 14.40 -11.36
CA SER A 130 -11.04 15.27 -10.43
C SER A 130 -9.83 15.98 -11.03
N GLY A 131 -9.32 15.48 -12.17
CA GLY A 131 -8.04 15.90 -12.74
C GLY A 131 -6.82 15.38 -11.96
N ASN A 132 -7.02 14.46 -11.02
CA ASN A 132 -5.93 13.91 -10.23
C ASN A 132 -5.06 12.97 -11.09
N VAL A 133 -3.81 13.36 -11.31
CA VAL A 133 -2.82 12.52 -12.01
C VAL A 133 -2.10 11.65 -11.01
N PHE A 134 -1.93 10.37 -11.33
CA PHE A 134 -1.20 9.41 -10.53
C PHE A 134 -0.50 8.39 -11.43
N PHE A 135 0.28 7.48 -10.84
CA PHE A 135 0.95 6.44 -11.57
C PHE A 135 0.57 5.06 -11.04
N ALA A 136 0.60 4.06 -11.91
CA ALA A 136 0.36 2.66 -11.56
C ALA A 136 1.31 1.75 -12.34
N ASN A 137 1.29 0.45 -12.01
CA ASN A 137 1.99 -0.55 -12.79
C ASN A 137 1.29 -0.73 -14.14
N ALA A 138 2.06 -0.84 -15.23
CA ALA A 138 1.49 -1.19 -16.53
C ALA A 138 0.74 -2.54 -16.43
N GLY A 139 -0.48 -2.59 -16.96
CA GLY A 139 -1.33 -3.78 -16.91
C GLY A 139 -2.19 -3.92 -15.65
N SER A 140 -2.11 -3.02 -14.66
CA SER A 140 -3.09 -3.02 -13.56
C SER A 140 -4.42 -2.41 -14.00
N LEU A 141 -5.52 -2.78 -13.36
CA LEU A 141 -6.84 -2.22 -13.67
C LEU A 141 -6.87 -0.68 -13.56
N LEU A 142 -7.66 -0.01 -14.39
CA LEU A 142 -7.88 1.44 -14.38
C LEU A 142 -8.76 1.87 -13.19
N ILE A 143 -8.20 1.77 -11.98
CA ILE A 143 -8.85 2.11 -10.72
C ILE A 143 -8.11 3.28 -10.06
N LYS A 144 -8.84 4.08 -9.28
CA LYS A 144 -8.27 5.18 -8.50
C LYS A 144 -7.29 4.65 -7.45
N PRO A 145 -6.23 5.41 -7.10
CA PRO A 145 -5.32 4.98 -6.04
C PRO A 145 -6.09 4.87 -4.72
N SER A 146 -5.65 3.95 -3.86
CA SER A 146 -6.21 3.77 -2.53
C SER A 146 -5.95 5.01 -1.67
N ASN A 147 -7.00 5.70 -1.24
CA ASN A 147 -6.92 6.88 -0.39
C ASN A 147 -7.47 6.57 1.01
N ASN A 148 -6.79 5.62 1.66
CA ASN A 148 -7.21 5.17 3.00
C ASN A 148 -6.80 6.18 4.07
N ARG A 149 -7.62 6.24 5.11
CA ARG A 149 -7.33 7.02 6.31
C ARG A 149 -7.25 6.07 7.49
N LEU A 150 -6.14 6.13 8.23
CA LEU A 150 -5.98 5.45 9.52
C LEU A 150 -5.92 6.49 10.63
N ASP A 151 -6.90 6.48 11.51
CA ASP A 151 -6.85 7.20 12.77
C ASP A 151 -6.48 6.25 13.91
N ILE A 152 -5.74 6.78 14.90
CA ILE A 152 -5.37 6.04 16.09
C ILE A 152 -5.68 6.92 17.29
N GLU A 153 -6.53 6.42 18.19
CA GLU A 153 -6.88 7.09 19.44
C GLU A 153 -6.52 6.23 20.65
N ALA A 154 -5.84 6.84 21.62
CA ALA A 154 -5.54 6.22 22.91
C ALA A 154 -6.63 6.54 23.92
N ALA A 155 -7.10 5.53 24.66
CA ALA A 155 -8.06 5.69 25.76
C ALA A 155 -7.55 6.62 26.88
N THR A 156 -6.24 6.66 27.12
CA THR A 156 -5.57 7.64 27.99
C THR A 156 -4.39 8.30 27.29
N ARG A 157 -4.15 9.57 27.61
CA ARG A 157 -3.03 10.37 27.09
C ARG A 157 -1.96 10.64 28.15
N GLU A 158 -2.06 9.95 29.29
CA GLU A 158 -1.10 10.08 30.39
C GLU A 158 0.25 9.46 30.00
N PRO A 159 1.35 10.23 30.00
CA PRO A 159 2.67 9.71 29.65
C PRO A 159 3.11 8.58 30.58
N GLY A 160 3.72 7.53 30.01
CA GLY A 160 4.25 6.40 30.80
C GLY A 160 3.20 5.43 31.34
N VAL A 161 1.94 5.57 30.93
CA VAL A 161 0.86 4.66 31.27
C VAL A 161 0.45 3.90 30.01
N ALA A 162 0.35 2.57 30.10
CA ALA A 162 -0.22 1.77 29.03
C ALA A 162 -1.67 2.21 28.77
N SER A 163 -2.04 2.30 27.50
CA SER A 163 -3.39 2.68 27.08
C SER A 163 -3.92 1.63 26.11
N ASP A 164 -5.21 1.33 26.21
CA ASP A 164 -5.94 0.71 25.11
C ASP A 164 -6.01 1.71 23.94
N HIS A 165 -6.03 1.19 22.72
CA HIS A 165 -6.08 2.00 21.50
C HIS A 165 -7.21 1.54 20.58
N THR A 166 -7.88 2.51 19.96
CA THR A 166 -8.78 2.28 18.85
C THR A 166 -8.09 2.70 17.57
N LEU A 167 -8.06 1.79 16.59
CA LEU A 167 -7.58 2.06 15.25
C LEU A 167 -8.79 2.08 14.33
N GLU A 168 -8.99 3.18 13.61
CA GLU A 168 -10.08 3.33 12.64
C GLU A 168 -9.49 3.47 11.24
N LEU A 169 -9.73 2.46 10.40
CA LEU A 169 -9.33 2.44 8.99
C LEU A 169 -10.56 2.68 8.12
N SER A 170 -10.57 3.79 7.38
CA SER A 170 -11.59 4.11 6.39
C SER A 170 -11.05 3.91 4.97
N MET A 171 -11.84 3.27 4.12
CA MET A 171 -11.52 2.95 2.72
C MET A 171 -12.72 3.32 1.85
N ALA A 172 -12.50 4.00 0.72
CA ALA A 172 -13.58 4.43 -0.15
C ALA A 172 -13.91 3.37 -1.21
N LYS A 173 -15.19 3.34 -1.63
CA LYS A 173 -15.61 2.60 -2.83
C LYS A 173 -14.90 3.12 -4.08
N ASP A 174 -14.71 2.25 -5.06
CA ASP A 174 -14.17 2.58 -6.39
C ASP A 174 -12.69 3.02 -6.38
N GLU A 175 -12.00 2.73 -5.30
CA GLU A 175 -10.55 2.88 -5.16
C GLU A 175 -9.88 1.51 -5.08
N SER A 176 -8.57 1.50 -5.35
CA SER A 176 -7.76 0.29 -5.27
C SER A 176 -7.87 -0.32 -3.87
N ALA A 177 -8.12 -1.62 -3.82
CA ALA A 177 -8.17 -2.38 -2.57
C ALA A 177 -6.84 -2.28 -1.82
N LEU A 178 -6.92 -2.08 -0.51
CA LEU A 178 -5.75 -2.06 0.36
C LEU A 178 -5.14 -3.46 0.42
N LYS A 179 -3.89 -3.61 -0.06
CA LYS A 179 -3.12 -4.86 0.10
C LYS A 179 -2.18 -4.79 1.30
N ILE A 180 -1.47 -3.67 1.46
CA ILE A 180 -0.48 -3.48 2.51
C ILE A 180 -0.60 -2.07 3.08
N LEU A 181 -0.80 -1.95 4.38
CA LEU A 181 -0.73 -0.70 5.13
C LEU A 181 0.50 -0.74 6.05
N LYS A 182 1.41 0.23 5.86
CA LYS A 182 2.60 0.40 6.72
C LYS A 182 2.49 1.69 7.50
N VAL A 183 2.65 1.59 8.81
CA VAL A 183 2.58 2.72 9.75
C VAL A 183 3.90 2.82 10.48
N SER A 184 4.60 3.94 10.32
CA SER A 184 5.79 4.22 11.11
C SER A 184 5.38 4.56 12.53
N VAL A 185 5.90 3.80 13.50
CA VAL A 185 5.75 4.12 14.91
C VAL A 185 6.80 5.20 15.25
N PRO A 186 6.43 6.29 15.96
CA PRO A 186 7.39 7.33 16.31
C PRO A 186 8.43 6.83 17.33
N ALA A 187 9.65 7.35 17.27
CA ALA A 187 10.70 7.03 18.25
C ALA A 187 10.26 7.39 19.69
N GLY A 188 10.53 6.50 20.65
CA GLY A 188 10.11 6.63 22.04
C GLY A 188 8.73 6.02 22.36
N TYR A 189 8.04 5.50 21.35
CA TYR A 189 6.88 4.64 21.51
C TYR A 189 7.27 3.21 21.16
N SER A 190 6.81 2.24 21.94
CA SER A 190 6.89 0.83 21.60
C SER A 190 5.49 0.26 21.62
N MET A 191 5.01 -0.24 20.49
CA MET A 191 3.95 -1.25 20.52
C MET A 191 4.63 -2.54 21.00
N ALA A 192 4.18 -3.15 22.09
CA ALA A 192 4.73 -4.43 22.52
C ALA A 192 3.63 -5.49 22.40
N GLY A 193 3.86 -6.49 21.56
CA GLY A 193 3.04 -7.68 21.51
C GLY A 193 3.89 -8.91 21.82
N ARG A 194 4.28 -9.05 23.09
CA ARG A 194 4.85 -10.32 23.54
C ARG A 194 3.78 -11.13 24.24
N PHE A 195 3.19 -12.06 23.49
CA PHE A 195 2.26 -13.04 24.01
C PHE A 195 2.84 -14.43 23.75
N ASP A 196 3.35 -15.09 24.79
CA ASP A 196 4.05 -16.39 24.71
C ASP A 196 3.10 -17.58 24.38
N THR A 197 1.85 -17.32 23.96
CA THR A 197 0.86 -18.36 23.63
C THR A 197 0.03 -17.93 22.43
N ALA A 198 0.12 -18.71 21.36
CA ALA A 198 -0.68 -18.52 20.15
C ALA A 198 -2.19 -18.62 20.46
N GLY A 199 -2.99 -17.82 19.76
CA GLY A 199 -4.44 -17.77 19.92
C GLY A 199 -4.94 -16.91 21.08
N THR A 200 -4.06 -16.10 21.69
CA THR A 200 -4.49 -15.13 22.72
C THR A 200 -5.24 -14.00 22.02
N LEU A 201 -6.44 -13.65 22.52
CA LEU A 201 -7.23 -12.52 22.01
C LEU A 201 -6.59 -11.19 22.41
N LEU A 202 -6.32 -10.34 21.41
CA LEU A 202 -5.63 -9.05 21.53
C LEU A 202 -6.49 -7.85 21.13
N GLY A 203 -7.61 -8.10 20.46
CA GLY A 203 -8.51 -7.05 20.03
C GLY A 203 -9.73 -7.59 19.30
N VAL A 204 -10.73 -6.74 19.16
CA VAL A 204 -11.98 -7.03 18.45
C VAL A 204 -12.14 -5.98 17.36
N LEU A 205 -12.39 -6.44 16.15
CA LEU A 205 -12.73 -5.62 15.00
C LEU A 205 -14.26 -5.55 14.87
N ASN A 206 -14.78 -4.34 14.73
CA ASN A 206 -16.11 -4.10 14.18
C ASN A 206 -15.93 -3.38 12.85
N ALA A 207 -16.37 -4.01 11.77
CA ALA A 207 -16.26 -3.44 10.44
C ALA A 207 -17.65 -3.21 9.84
N THR A 208 -17.73 -2.22 8.95
CA THR A 208 -18.99 -1.77 8.37
C THR A 208 -18.79 -1.48 6.88
N LEU A 209 -19.64 -2.07 6.04
CA LEU A 209 -19.82 -1.63 4.65
C LEU A 209 -20.99 -0.66 4.61
N ALA A 210 -20.78 0.49 3.98
CA ALA A 210 -21.82 1.49 3.82
C ALA A 210 -22.94 1.02 2.88
N THR A 211 -23.95 1.87 2.71
CA THR A 211 -25.16 1.56 1.91
C THR A 211 -24.90 1.44 0.40
N ASP A 212 -23.67 1.71 -0.04
CA ASP A 212 -23.22 1.63 -1.44
C ASP A 212 -22.65 0.25 -1.82
N ASN A 213 -22.75 -0.73 -0.92
CA ASN A 213 -22.35 -2.12 -1.16
C ASN A 213 -23.29 -2.82 -2.16
N GLU A 214 -22.77 -3.86 -2.80
CA GLU A 214 -23.50 -4.62 -3.84
C GLU A 214 -24.38 -5.75 -3.28
N VAL A 215 -24.15 -6.17 -2.03
CA VAL A 215 -24.78 -7.36 -1.45
C VAL A 215 -26.17 -7.07 -0.89
N ASP A 216 -26.34 -5.94 -0.20
CA ASP A 216 -27.63 -5.39 0.24
C ASP A 216 -27.67 -3.86 -0.01
N PRO A 217 -27.82 -3.43 -1.28
CA PRO A 217 -27.77 -2.02 -1.64
C PRO A 217 -28.82 -1.20 -0.87
N GLY A 218 -28.39 -0.06 -0.34
CA GLY A 218 -29.22 0.82 0.48
C GLY A 218 -29.22 0.50 1.97
N ASN A 219 -28.64 -0.63 2.38
CA ASN A 219 -28.50 -1.03 3.78
C ASN A 219 -27.03 -1.16 4.16
N THR A 220 -26.74 -0.92 5.44
CA THR A 220 -25.40 -1.12 6.00
C THR A 220 -25.21 -2.59 6.35
N ILE A 221 -24.02 -3.12 6.04
CA ILE A 221 -23.57 -4.46 6.44
C ILE A 221 -22.54 -4.30 7.54
N HIS A 222 -22.66 -5.10 8.60
CA HIS A 222 -21.65 -5.18 9.66
C HIS A 222 -20.99 -6.54 9.59
N PHE A 223 -19.71 -6.59 9.95
CA PHE A 223 -18.98 -7.85 10.11
C PHE A 223 -17.92 -7.72 11.20
N GLY A 224 -17.56 -8.87 11.76
CA GLY A 224 -16.75 -8.97 12.95
C GLY A 224 -15.38 -9.55 12.66
N GLY A 225 -14.43 -9.26 13.54
CA GLY A 225 -13.15 -9.94 13.54
C GLY A 225 -12.49 -9.91 14.91
N VAL A 226 -11.44 -10.70 15.04
CA VAL A 226 -10.60 -10.75 16.24
C VAL A 226 -9.14 -10.70 15.84
N LEU A 227 -8.38 -9.90 16.59
CA LEU A 227 -6.94 -9.93 16.51
C LEU A 227 -6.42 -10.95 17.51
N ILE A 228 -5.62 -11.91 17.05
CA ILE A 228 -5.04 -12.97 17.89
C ILE A 228 -3.52 -13.08 17.72
N SER A 229 -2.82 -13.47 18.77
CA SER A 229 -1.39 -13.77 18.70
C SER A 229 -1.10 -15.03 17.87
N THR A 230 0.04 -15.02 17.18
CA THR A 230 0.61 -16.24 16.59
C THR A 230 1.63 -16.90 17.54
N ALA A 231 2.30 -17.95 17.06
CA ALA A 231 3.43 -18.54 17.78
C ALA A 231 4.73 -17.75 17.62
N GLU A 232 4.78 -16.82 16.65
CA GLU A 232 5.94 -15.98 16.36
C GLU A 232 5.81 -14.64 17.09
N ALA A 233 6.95 -14.12 17.56
CA ALA A 233 6.96 -12.85 18.27
C ALA A 233 6.68 -11.69 17.30
N ASN A 234 5.82 -10.75 17.71
CA ASN A 234 5.43 -9.58 16.93
C ASN A 234 4.66 -9.90 15.63
N GLU A 235 4.05 -11.08 15.54
CA GLU A 235 3.18 -11.49 14.44
C GLU A 235 1.80 -11.88 14.99
N PHE A 236 0.76 -11.33 14.37
CA PHE A 236 -0.63 -11.48 14.78
C PHE A 236 -1.50 -11.76 13.56
N ASN A 237 -2.60 -12.47 13.77
CA ASN A 237 -3.63 -12.65 12.76
C ASN A 237 -4.83 -11.80 13.12
N LEU A 238 -5.23 -10.92 12.22
CA LEU A 238 -6.56 -10.33 12.23
C LEU A 238 -7.49 -11.30 11.48
N VAL A 239 -8.25 -12.08 12.24
CA VAL A 239 -9.20 -13.05 11.71
C VAL A 239 -10.54 -12.37 11.55
N VAL A 240 -11.02 -12.25 10.31
CA VAL A 240 -12.26 -11.54 9.98
C VAL A 240 -13.25 -12.54 9.44
N ASP A 241 -14.44 -12.60 10.03
CA ASP A 241 -15.58 -13.31 9.48
C ASP A 241 -16.48 -12.31 8.77
N TYR A 242 -16.34 -12.26 7.45
CA TYR A 242 -17.03 -11.37 6.54
C TYR A 242 -18.54 -11.66 6.43
N ASN A 243 -19.00 -12.79 6.98
CA ASN A 243 -20.41 -13.15 7.04
C ASN A 243 -20.99 -13.04 8.46
N ASP A 244 -20.19 -12.66 9.47
CA ASP A 244 -20.69 -12.41 10.82
C ASP A 244 -21.65 -11.20 10.79
N SER A 245 -22.81 -11.32 11.42
CA SER A 245 -23.76 -10.21 11.62
C SER A 245 -24.35 -9.57 10.34
N VAL A 246 -24.95 -10.39 9.48
CA VAL A 246 -25.62 -9.98 8.22
C VAL A 246 -26.67 -8.87 8.41
N SER A 247 -26.67 -7.94 7.45
CA SER A 247 -27.32 -6.63 7.34
C SER A 247 -28.52 -6.30 8.26
N THR A 248 -28.65 -5.00 8.57
CA THR A 248 -29.76 -4.44 9.36
C THR A 248 -31.16 -4.71 8.81
N SER A 249 -31.29 -5.06 7.53
CA SER A 249 -32.60 -5.34 6.92
C SER A 249 -33.17 -6.69 7.36
N GLY A 250 -32.32 -7.66 7.73
CA GLY A 250 -32.73 -9.05 7.98
C GLY A 250 -33.52 -9.66 6.80
N SER A 251 -33.48 -9.05 5.62
CA SER A 251 -34.36 -9.35 4.49
C SER A 251 -33.58 -9.33 3.18
N GLY A 252 -32.97 -10.46 2.85
CA GLY A 252 -32.68 -10.81 1.47
C GLY A 252 -33.04 -12.26 1.25
N THR A 253 -34.00 -12.49 0.36
CA THR A 253 -34.27 -13.84 -0.14
C THR A 253 -33.35 -14.04 -1.33
N ALA A 254 -32.27 -14.80 -1.18
CA ALA A 254 -31.81 -15.54 -2.33
C ALA A 254 -32.93 -16.51 -2.70
N GLY A 255 -33.42 -16.44 -3.93
CA GLY A 255 -34.36 -17.45 -4.42
C GLY A 255 -33.80 -18.84 -4.14
N ASP A 256 -34.59 -19.68 -3.46
CA ASP A 256 -34.25 -20.99 -2.86
C ASP A 256 -33.81 -20.99 -1.38
N GLY A 257 -33.92 -19.88 -0.65
CA GLY A 257 -33.84 -19.90 0.82
C GLY A 257 -32.41 -19.98 1.40
N THR A 258 -31.42 -19.43 0.70
CA THR A 258 -30.09 -19.19 1.25
C THR A 258 -29.99 -17.81 1.92
N THR A 259 -29.18 -17.73 2.98
CA THR A 259 -28.79 -16.50 3.69
C THR A 259 -28.08 -15.54 2.72
N LEU A 260 -28.23 -14.22 2.88
CA LEU A 260 -27.34 -13.25 2.22
C LEU A 260 -25.91 -13.47 2.74
N GLU A 261 -25.05 -14.06 1.91
CA GLU A 261 -23.62 -14.21 2.19
C GLU A 261 -22.87 -13.08 1.47
N TYR A 262 -22.02 -12.34 2.20
CA TYR A 262 -21.18 -11.31 1.59
C TYR A 262 -19.96 -11.96 0.89
N LYS A 263 -19.44 -13.05 1.47
CA LYS A 263 -18.45 -13.95 0.84
C LYS A 263 -19.00 -15.36 0.78
N GLY A 264 -18.67 -16.10 -0.28
CA GLY A 264 -19.00 -17.52 -0.34
C GLY A 264 -18.45 -18.29 0.86
N SER A 265 -19.15 -19.34 1.30
CA SER A 265 -18.80 -20.12 2.50
C SER A 265 -17.33 -20.54 2.66
N THR A 266 -16.58 -20.72 1.58
CA THR A 266 -15.14 -21.05 1.61
C THR A 266 -14.24 -19.87 1.96
N ASP A 267 -14.70 -18.64 1.71
CA ASP A 267 -13.94 -17.39 1.83
C ASP A 267 -14.54 -16.45 2.88
N ALA A 268 -15.53 -16.95 3.64
CA ALA A 268 -16.22 -16.21 4.70
C ALA A 268 -15.26 -15.74 5.80
N VAL A 269 -14.28 -16.57 6.15
CA VAL A 269 -13.28 -16.23 7.19
C VAL A 269 -11.91 -16.07 6.56
N ARG A 270 -11.30 -14.90 6.73
CA ARG A 270 -9.94 -14.61 6.25
C ARG A 270 -8.99 -14.27 7.38
N PHE A 271 -7.71 -14.47 7.11
CA PHE A 271 -6.62 -14.24 8.04
C PHE A 271 -5.70 -13.17 7.46
N HIS A 272 -5.86 -11.93 7.92
CA HIS A 272 -4.96 -10.84 7.55
C HIS A 272 -3.75 -10.84 8.50
N THR A 273 -2.57 -10.61 7.93
CA THR A 273 -1.33 -10.67 8.71
C THR A 273 -1.02 -9.30 9.27
N VAL A 274 -0.79 -9.21 10.58
CA VAL A 274 -0.32 -8.00 11.24
C VAL A 274 1.05 -8.28 11.82
N THR A 275 2.05 -7.51 11.39
CA THR A 275 3.41 -7.62 11.90
C THR A 275 3.87 -6.32 12.51
N LEU A 276 4.70 -6.44 13.54
CA LEU A 276 5.33 -5.32 14.18
C LEU A 276 6.85 -5.49 14.11
N THR A 277 7.51 -4.48 13.56
CA THR A 277 8.95 -4.29 13.66
C THR A 277 9.24 -3.41 14.87
N PRO A 278 9.90 -3.92 15.92
CA PRO A 278 10.22 -3.12 17.09
C PRO A 278 11.20 -1.99 16.76
N PRO A 279 11.26 -0.93 17.58
CA PRO A 279 12.24 0.15 17.40
C PRO A 279 13.68 -0.39 17.49
N ALA A 280 14.55 0.11 16.62
CA ALA A 280 15.97 -0.27 16.58
C ALA A 280 16.84 0.93 16.18
N GLY A 281 17.82 1.26 17.02
CA GLY A 281 18.64 2.46 16.84
C GLY A 281 17.77 3.73 16.86
N ASP A 282 17.80 4.49 15.76
CA ASP A 282 17.00 5.71 15.59
C ASP A 282 15.59 5.45 15.00
N SER A 283 15.27 4.19 14.62
CA SER A 283 13.94 3.83 14.13
C SER A 283 12.95 3.69 15.28
N GLY A 284 11.77 4.30 15.15
CA GLY A 284 10.67 4.14 16.09
C GLY A 284 9.85 2.85 15.92
N GLY A 285 10.16 2.04 14.90
CA GLY A 285 9.44 0.80 14.57
C GLY A 285 8.42 0.97 13.44
N GLU A 286 7.84 -0.14 13.00
CA GLU A 286 6.84 -0.19 11.91
C GLU A 286 5.74 -1.20 12.27
N LEU A 287 4.49 -0.79 12.13
CA LEU A 287 3.34 -1.70 12.12
C LEU A 287 2.94 -1.93 10.65
N THR A 288 2.83 -3.18 10.24
CA THR A 288 2.35 -3.57 8.92
C THR A 288 1.09 -4.41 9.04
N LEU A 289 0.03 -4.01 8.34
CA LEU A 289 -1.15 -4.83 8.07
C LEU A 289 -1.08 -5.27 6.60
N GLU A 290 -1.05 -6.58 6.37
CA GLU A 290 -1.20 -7.20 5.06
C GLU A 290 -2.58 -7.84 4.97
N VAL A 291 -3.41 -7.29 4.08
CA VAL A 291 -4.79 -7.71 3.89
C VAL A 291 -4.83 -8.84 2.87
N ASP A 292 -5.21 -10.02 3.33
CA ASP A 292 -5.64 -11.11 2.44
C ASP A 292 -6.92 -10.74 1.68
N LEU A 293 -6.80 -10.53 0.37
CA LEU A 293 -7.92 -10.27 -0.52
C LEU A 293 -8.68 -11.56 -0.90
N GLY A 294 -8.10 -12.74 -0.72
CA GLY A 294 -8.66 -13.99 -1.24
C GLY A 294 -9.02 -13.87 -2.72
N ASP A 295 -10.28 -14.17 -3.05
CA ASP A 295 -10.83 -14.06 -4.40
C ASP A 295 -11.39 -12.65 -4.75
N ASP A 296 -11.21 -11.65 -3.88
CA ASP A 296 -11.66 -10.29 -4.16
C ASP A 296 -10.84 -9.62 -5.26
N GLY A 297 -11.52 -8.78 -6.04
CA GLY A 297 -10.89 -7.96 -7.07
C GLY A 297 -9.97 -6.87 -6.50
N GLU A 298 -9.31 -6.14 -7.38
CA GLU A 298 -8.38 -5.07 -6.98
C GLU A 298 -9.06 -3.76 -6.58
N GLN A 299 -10.41 -3.74 -6.50
CA GLN A 299 -11.24 -2.56 -6.22
C GLN A 299 -12.09 -2.78 -4.98
N ASN A 300 -12.25 -1.73 -4.17
CA ASN A 300 -13.26 -1.70 -3.12
C ASN A 300 -14.65 -1.56 -3.74
N LEU A 301 -15.53 -2.53 -3.49
CA LEU A 301 -16.91 -2.53 -4.00
C LEU A 301 -17.90 -1.79 -3.09
N ALA A 302 -17.44 -1.34 -1.93
CA ALA A 302 -18.20 -0.56 -0.97
C ALA A 302 -17.29 0.43 -0.24
N THR A 303 -17.88 1.47 0.35
CA THR A 303 -17.16 2.26 1.34
C THR A 303 -17.09 1.45 2.63
N GLU A 304 -15.88 1.31 3.19
CA GLU A 304 -15.62 0.47 4.35
C GLU A 304 -15.06 1.28 5.52
N ASN A 305 -15.50 0.94 6.73
CA ASN A 305 -14.92 1.46 7.97
C ASN A 305 -14.62 0.31 8.92
N TRP A 306 -13.37 0.18 9.34
CA TRP A 306 -12.86 -0.90 10.17
C TRP A 306 -12.37 -0.31 11.50
N GLU A 307 -13.06 -0.61 12.59
CA GLU A 307 -12.72 -0.17 13.93
C GLU A 307 -12.14 -1.33 14.74
N LEU A 308 -10.82 -1.32 14.96
CA LEU A 308 -10.13 -2.30 15.79
C LEU A 308 -9.89 -1.71 17.19
N GLY A 309 -10.63 -2.23 18.16
CA GLY A 309 -10.38 -1.99 19.58
C GLY A 309 -9.31 -2.96 20.06
N THR A 310 -8.15 -2.44 20.45
CA THR A 310 -7.07 -3.25 21.03
C THR A 310 -7.29 -3.39 22.54
N GLY A 311 -7.37 -4.63 23.02
CA GLY A 311 -7.45 -4.94 24.44
C GLY A 311 -6.11 -5.50 24.89
N ASN A 312 -5.50 -4.91 25.92
CA ASN A 312 -4.18 -5.32 26.43
C ASN A 312 -3.01 -5.06 25.47
N TRP A 313 -3.13 -4.10 24.54
CA TRP A 313 -1.96 -3.57 23.85
C TRP A 313 -1.23 -2.63 24.80
N GLU A 314 -0.07 -3.04 25.30
CA GLU A 314 0.82 -2.13 26.02
C GLU A 314 1.59 -1.29 25.00
N LEU A 315 1.04 -0.13 24.65
CA LEU A 315 1.80 0.95 24.03
C LEU A 315 2.58 1.67 25.13
N GLY A 316 3.71 1.08 25.51
CA GLY A 316 4.61 1.62 26.52
C GLY A 316 5.46 2.76 25.96
N THR A 317 5.77 3.76 26.77
CA THR A 317 6.90 4.65 26.52
C THR A 317 8.16 3.98 27.09
N ASP A 318 8.77 3.07 26.35
CA ASP A 318 10.08 2.58 26.74
C ASP A 318 11.11 3.67 26.45
N HIS A 319 11.47 4.40 27.50
CA HIS A 319 12.80 4.99 27.56
C HIS A 319 13.80 3.84 27.47
N PHE A 320 14.38 3.62 26.28
CA PHE A 320 15.62 2.86 26.14
C PHE A 320 16.56 3.28 27.27
N ARG A 321 16.85 2.34 28.17
CA ARG A 321 18.02 2.40 29.06
C ARG A 321 19.03 1.37 28.60
#